data_AF-A0A943URP8-F1
#
_entry.id   AF-A0A943URP8-F1
#
_cell.length_a   1.000
_cell.length_b   1.000
_cell.length_c   1.000
_cell.angle_alpha   90.00
_cell.angle_beta   90.00
_cell.angle_gamma   90.00
#
_symmetry.space_group_name_H-M   'P 1'
#
loop_
_entity.id
_entity.type
_entity.pdbx_description
1 polymer ?
#
loop_
_entity_poly.entity_id
_entity_poly.type
_entity_poly.pdbx_seq_one_letter_code
_entity_poly.pdbx_strand_id
1 'polypeptide(L)'
;MGNNKHLHTTGHPHAGHRAHGLLARPRVCQLAWKFCCAAVAVCLFSCDSDQPDYLEPRLTTLPATDLTRTEATLHGSATVAGETEMPQLYFRYGATEAMEQTAPAVFDDQTMVAARITGLTAATTYHYMLEGTNGRTTVRGDRMSLTTLPNAKPSLGEASIVGHGPMSVIIGYRITDDGGETITETGCLYALASAATDQQRLVLKDYRKDQERQTLLLPDLRRNTTYMIWPYATSRMGETVGEAITFTTGDALLLGEPGQLRSLMGKNLYDYSHLSIAGPLNGDDLRCLREMMRRGRDNVATAGRLSDIDLTDATIVAGGEPYDDARYAEDDVVGQGLFADCASLSKIVLPSQTTTIEKDAFARCAALELIDIPAAAASVMPSSGCSALQSLRVSEANTHYIGKDGVLLNADATQIVWFPMGKKGSYTLPSSVTSVGSYAFKECSIERFVFSDHVAKLGTGVFMNSKVRDVTMPEALRLVPTATFQGCAQLQVVRLGSKTELISDYAFTDCPLTDLYVEARMPPVCQPTAFATLGADVLASCRVHVPKGRANIYKASEGWNLFKNIITD
;
A
#
# COMPACT_ATOMS: atom_id res chain seq x y z
N MET A 1 -24.27 -43.09 19.79
CA MET A 1 -24.11 -44.09 18.69
C MET A 1 -23.25 -43.44 17.62
N GLY A 2 -22.23 -44.07 17.04
CA GLY A 2 -21.63 -45.37 17.35
C GLY A 2 -20.17 -45.40 16.88
N ASN A 3 -19.32 -46.14 17.58
CA ASN A 3 -17.88 -46.28 17.31
C ASN A 3 -17.59 -46.76 15.88
N ASN A 4 -16.38 -46.46 15.39
CA ASN A 4 -15.54 -47.56 14.91
C ASN A 4 -14.11 -47.42 15.48
N LYS A 5 -13.41 -48.53 15.64
CA LYS A 5 -12.11 -48.65 16.34
C LYS A 5 -11.17 -49.60 15.56
N HIS A 6 -9.93 -49.69 16.06
CA HIS A 6 -8.91 -50.73 15.80
C HIS A 6 -7.97 -50.50 14.59
N LEU A 7 -6.69 -50.91 14.63
CA LEU A 7 -5.92 -51.61 15.70
C LEU A 7 -4.45 -51.11 15.80
N HIS A 8 -3.74 -51.59 16.83
CA HIS A 8 -2.36 -51.28 17.25
C HIS A 8 -1.24 -51.88 16.37
N THR A 9 -0.05 -51.27 16.45
CA THR A 9 1.25 -51.86 16.89
C THR A 9 2.26 -50.69 17.11
N THR A 10 2.94 -50.47 18.25
CA THR A 10 4.07 -51.20 18.90
C THR A 10 5.30 -51.41 18.01
N GLY A 11 6.56 -51.16 18.41
CA GLY A 11 7.05 -50.51 19.65
C GLY A 11 8.50 -50.88 20.03
N HIS A 12 9.43 -49.91 19.94
CA HIS A 12 10.80 -49.89 20.52
C HIS A 12 11.89 -50.90 20.04
N PRO A 13 13.20 -50.67 20.35
CA PRO A 13 14.34 -51.25 19.62
C PRO A 13 15.31 -52.13 20.46
N HIS A 14 16.25 -52.79 19.77
CA HIS A 14 17.54 -53.29 20.29
C HIS A 14 18.60 -53.15 19.17
N ALA A 15 19.87 -52.76 19.40
CA ALA A 15 20.93 -53.33 20.24
C ALA A 15 21.48 -54.68 19.72
N GLY A 16 22.82 -54.85 19.68
CA GLY A 16 23.47 -55.95 18.95
C GLY A 16 24.79 -56.49 19.54
N HIS A 17 25.42 -57.42 18.81
CA HIS A 17 26.65 -58.17 19.13
C HIS A 17 27.50 -58.33 17.83
N ARG A 18 28.85 -58.44 17.81
CA ARG A 18 29.77 -59.45 18.41
C ARG A 18 29.50 -60.88 17.88
N ALA A 19 30.47 -61.72 17.49
CA ALA A 19 31.94 -61.57 17.36
C ALA A 19 32.55 -62.73 16.49
N HIS A 20 33.90 -62.84 16.47
CA HIS A 20 34.76 -63.92 15.91
C HIS A 20 34.99 -63.95 14.38
N GLY A 21 36.18 -64.30 13.85
CA GLY A 21 37.52 -64.40 14.48
C GLY A 21 38.51 -65.40 13.84
N LEU A 22 39.83 -65.17 14.06
CA LEU A 22 40.98 -66.11 13.85
C LEU A 22 41.36 -66.45 12.38
N LEU A 23 42.62 -66.75 11.97
CA LEU A 23 43.94 -67.05 12.59
C LEU A 23 45.09 -66.28 11.85
N ALA A 24 46.08 -65.66 12.53
CA ALA A 24 47.45 -66.14 12.89
C ALA A 24 48.55 -65.92 11.80
N ARG A 25 49.59 -65.06 11.98
CA ARG A 25 50.89 -65.18 12.75
C ARG A 25 52.04 -65.84 11.95
N PRO A 26 53.37 -65.70 12.28
CA PRO A 26 54.01 -65.25 13.54
C PRO A 26 55.11 -64.13 13.43
N ARG A 27 55.43 -63.35 14.50
CA ARG A 27 56.66 -63.32 15.40
C ARG A 27 58.01 -62.94 14.74
N VAL A 28 58.95 -62.22 15.36
CA VAL A 28 59.55 -62.19 16.75
C VAL A 28 59.61 -60.71 17.28
N CYS A 29 60.00 -60.20 18.49
CA CYS A 29 60.75 -60.57 19.73
C CYS A 29 62.31 -60.67 19.59
N GLN A 30 63.21 -60.19 20.46
CA GLN A 30 63.26 -59.56 21.82
C GLN A 30 64.14 -58.28 21.77
N LEU A 31 64.31 -57.34 22.74
CA LEU A 31 64.06 -57.12 24.19
C LEU A 31 65.32 -57.21 25.13
N ALA A 32 65.55 -56.13 25.92
CA ALA A 32 66.34 -55.99 27.17
C ALA A 32 67.89 -55.74 27.16
N TRP A 33 68.32 -54.65 27.85
CA TRP A 33 69.23 -54.70 29.04
C TRP A 33 69.08 -53.44 29.93
N LYS A 34 69.86 -53.33 31.03
CA LYS A 34 69.71 -52.34 32.13
C LYS A 34 71.04 -51.71 32.63
N PHE A 35 70.88 -50.61 33.39
CA PHE A 35 71.65 -50.13 34.57
C PHE A 35 72.95 -49.30 34.43
N CYS A 36 72.96 -48.23 35.26
CA CYS A 36 74.05 -47.59 36.02
C CYS A 36 75.46 -47.39 35.43
N CYS A 37 75.91 -46.13 35.46
CA CYS A 37 76.78 -45.65 36.55
C CYS A 37 76.70 -44.11 36.69
N ALA A 38 77.24 -43.55 37.78
CA ALA A 38 77.23 -42.11 38.07
C ALA A 38 78.64 -41.59 38.37
N ALA A 39 78.89 -40.32 38.04
CA ALA A 39 80.06 -39.53 38.45
C ALA A 39 79.63 -38.07 38.64
N VAL A 40 80.31 -37.33 39.53
CA VAL A 40 79.88 -36.00 40.02
C VAL A 40 81.07 -35.03 40.09
N ALA A 41 80.78 -33.73 39.94
CA ALA A 41 81.69 -32.57 40.01
C ALA A 41 82.59 -32.36 38.77
N VAL A 42 83.05 -31.14 38.42
CA VAL A 42 83.03 -29.82 39.11
C VAL A 42 82.45 -28.73 38.17
N CYS A 43 82.03 -27.59 38.74
CA CYS A 43 81.41 -26.43 38.08
C CYS A 43 82.28 -25.71 37.02
N LEU A 44 81.64 -24.99 36.07
CA LEU A 44 81.70 -23.51 35.90
C LEU A 44 80.63 -23.01 34.89
N PHE A 45 80.41 -21.69 34.84
CA PHE A 45 79.20 -20.96 34.36
C PHE A 45 78.90 -20.91 32.84
N SER A 46 77.66 -20.45 32.54
CA SER A 46 77.19 -19.70 31.34
C SER A 46 76.84 -20.51 30.08
N CYS A 47 75.68 -20.34 29.42
CA CYS A 47 74.85 -19.14 29.21
C CYS A 47 73.33 -19.41 29.29
N ASP A 48 72.56 -18.31 29.40
CA ASP A 48 71.11 -18.30 29.10
C ASP A 48 70.81 -18.51 27.61
N SER A 49 69.56 -18.88 27.30
CA SER A 49 69.05 -18.93 25.93
C SER A 49 68.36 -17.62 25.58
N ASP A 50 69.14 -16.63 25.12
CA ASP A 50 68.62 -15.35 24.62
C ASP A 50 67.58 -15.58 23.51
N GLN A 51 66.31 -15.32 23.82
CA GLN A 51 65.22 -15.23 22.85
C GLN A 51 64.79 -13.76 22.80
N PRO A 52 64.88 -13.07 21.65
CA PRO A 52 64.74 -11.61 21.61
C PRO A 52 63.33 -11.17 21.98
N ASP A 53 63.23 -10.16 22.85
CA ASP A 53 61.97 -9.68 23.45
C ASP A 53 60.96 -9.17 22.41
N TYR A 54 61.46 -8.68 21.26
CA TYR A 54 60.67 -8.20 20.14
C TYR A 54 60.80 -9.13 18.93
N LEU A 55 59.75 -9.88 18.64
CA LEU A 55 59.63 -10.73 17.46
C LEU A 55 58.75 -10.06 16.39
N GLU A 56 59.04 -10.32 15.11
CA GLU A 56 58.20 -9.78 14.02
C GLU A 56 56.76 -10.35 14.08
N PRO A 57 55.73 -9.51 13.85
CA PRO A 57 54.34 -9.95 13.82
C PRO A 57 54.11 -10.93 12.66
N ARG A 58 53.43 -12.05 12.93
CA ARG A 58 53.08 -13.03 11.91
C ARG A 58 51.75 -12.67 11.28
N LEU A 59 51.79 -12.31 10.00
CA LEU A 59 50.62 -12.03 9.18
C LEU A 59 50.38 -13.17 8.19
N THR A 60 49.12 -13.52 7.94
CA THR A 60 48.74 -14.49 6.90
C THR A 60 47.49 -14.00 6.20
N THR A 61 47.55 -13.86 4.87
CA THR A 61 46.38 -13.53 4.05
C THR A 61 45.56 -14.80 3.82
N LEU A 62 44.24 -14.71 3.94
CA LEU A 62 43.31 -15.83 3.84
C LEU A 62 42.34 -15.63 2.64
N PRO A 63 41.67 -16.70 2.16
CA PRO A 63 40.74 -16.59 1.04
C PRO A 63 39.58 -15.62 1.32
N ALA A 64 39.33 -14.71 0.38
CA ALA A 64 38.20 -13.78 0.41
C ALA A 64 36.84 -14.50 0.32
N THR A 65 35.82 -13.92 0.97
CA THR A 65 34.41 -14.34 0.94
C THR A 65 33.52 -13.27 0.30
N ASP A 66 32.21 -13.52 0.24
CA ASP A 66 31.18 -12.55 -0.16
C ASP A 66 31.42 -11.90 -1.53
N LEU A 67 32.05 -12.69 -2.41
CA LEU A 67 32.51 -12.30 -3.73
C LEU A 67 31.32 -12.04 -4.65
N THR A 68 31.18 -10.79 -5.11
CA THR A 68 30.17 -10.38 -6.08
C THR A 68 30.82 -9.94 -7.39
N ARG A 69 30.04 -9.25 -8.24
CA ARG A 69 30.54 -8.57 -9.46
C ARG A 69 31.30 -7.27 -9.15
N THR A 70 31.11 -6.68 -7.97
CA THR A 70 31.59 -5.32 -7.61
C THR A 70 32.19 -5.22 -6.20
N GLU A 71 32.15 -6.28 -5.40
CA GLU A 71 32.58 -6.29 -3.99
C GLU A 71 33.17 -7.64 -3.58
N ALA A 72 33.94 -7.65 -2.48
CA ALA A 72 34.37 -8.86 -1.77
C ALA A 72 34.72 -8.54 -0.30
N THR A 73 34.73 -9.55 0.57
CA THR A 73 35.33 -9.46 1.92
C THR A 73 36.71 -10.11 1.90
N LEU A 74 37.76 -9.34 2.11
CA LEU A 74 39.13 -9.84 2.28
C LEU A 74 39.33 -10.33 3.72
N HIS A 75 40.12 -11.39 3.89
CA HIS A 75 40.39 -12.03 5.18
C HIS A 75 41.88 -12.23 5.44
N GLY A 76 42.25 -12.29 6.70
CA GLY A 76 43.61 -12.55 7.16
C GLY A 76 43.66 -12.89 8.64
N SER A 77 44.86 -13.20 9.11
CA SER A 77 45.15 -13.30 10.54
C SER A 77 46.46 -12.59 10.87
N ALA A 78 46.54 -12.07 12.09
CA ALA A 78 47.67 -11.34 12.63
C ALA A 78 47.94 -11.77 14.07
N THR A 79 49.19 -12.14 14.38
CA THR A 79 49.61 -12.54 15.73
C THR A 79 50.95 -11.92 16.09
N VAL A 80 51.10 -11.49 17.35
CA VAL A 80 52.35 -11.00 17.94
C VAL A 80 52.86 -11.97 19.00
N ALA A 81 54.16 -11.93 19.27
CA ALA A 81 54.82 -12.70 20.32
C ALA A 81 55.96 -11.88 20.93
N GLY A 82 56.28 -12.13 22.20
CA GLY A 82 57.12 -11.23 22.99
C GLY A 82 56.37 -9.94 23.37
N GLU A 83 57.10 -8.84 23.53
CA GLU A 83 56.55 -7.51 23.87
C GLU A 83 56.18 -6.66 22.63
N THR A 84 56.15 -7.26 21.43
CA THR A 84 55.82 -6.56 20.18
C THR A 84 54.37 -6.06 20.15
N GLU A 85 54.17 -4.75 20.07
CA GLU A 85 52.85 -4.14 19.77
C GLU A 85 52.36 -4.51 18.35
N MET A 86 51.05 -4.72 18.20
CA MET A 86 50.44 -5.00 16.91
C MET A 86 50.55 -3.78 15.97
N PRO A 87 51.12 -3.89 14.76
CA PRO A 87 51.17 -2.79 13.79
C PRO A 87 49.76 -2.38 13.31
N GLN A 88 49.65 -1.21 12.68
CA GLN A 88 48.43 -0.86 11.95
C GLN A 88 48.28 -1.80 10.75
N LEU A 89 47.13 -2.47 10.65
CA LEU A 89 46.83 -3.48 9.63
C LEU A 89 45.90 -2.93 8.55
N TYR A 90 46.21 -3.26 7.30
CA TYR A 90 45.39 -2.95 6.14
C TYR A 90 45.62 -3.97 5.03
N PHE A 91 44.57 -4.29 4.29
CA PHE A 91 44.70 -5.05 3.06
C PHE A 91 45.14 -4.12 1.94
N ARG A 92 46.25 -4.46 1.28
CA ARG A 92 46.58 -3.89 -0.02
C ARG A 92 45.88 -4.72 -1.10
N TYR A 93 45.28 -4.07 -2.09
CA TYR A 93 44.61 -4.77 -3.20
C TYR A 93 44.66 -3.98 -4.52
N GLY A 94 44.46 -4.67 -5.64
CA GLY A 94 44.38 -4.03 -6.96
C GLY A 94 44.30 -5.02 -8.12
N ALA A 95 43.88 -4.55 -9.30
CA ALA A 95 43.81 -5.35 -10.52
C ALA A 95 45.21 -5.64 -11.14
N THR A 96 46.27 -5.13 -10.52
CA THR A 96 47.68 -5.40 -10.84
C THR A 96 48.38 -5.93 -9.59
N GLU A 97 49.49 -6.64 -9.76
CA GLU A 97 50.29 -7.15 -8.64
C GLU A 97 50.89 -6.05 -7.74
N ALA A 98 50.84 -4.78 -8.16
CA ALA A 98 51.31 -3.62 -7.40
C ALA A 98 50.38 -3.23 -6.23
N MET A 99 49.11 -3.68 -6.26
CA MET A 99 48.10 -3.51 -5.20
C MET A 99 47.92 -2.05 -4.72
N GLU A 100 47.70 -1.13 -5.66
CA GLU A 100 47.74 0.32 -5.42
C GLU A 100 46.66 0.86 -4.46
N GLN A 101 45.59 0.09 -4.18
CA GLN A 101 44.53 0.47 -3.24
C GLN A 101 44.75 -0.14 -1.85
N THR A 102 44.17 0.47 -0.82
CA THR A 102 44.27 0.01 0.57
C THR A 102 42.92 0.07 1.26
N ALA A 103 42.60 -0.96 2.07
CA ALA A 103 41.43 -1.01 2.92
C ALA A 103 41.86 -1.32 4.37
N PRO A 104 41.46 -0.53 5.38
CA PRO A 104 41.77 -0.83 6.78
C PRO A 104 41.28 -2.21 7.18
N ALA A 105 42.12 -2.99 7.85
CA ALA A 105 41.75 -4.32 8.35
C ALA A 105 41.18 -4.17 9.78
N VAL A 106 39.98 -4.70 10.00
CA VAL A 106 39.29 -4.67 11.29
C VAL A 106 39.37 -6.06 11.92
N PHE A 107 39.58 -6.13 13.25
CA PHE A 107 39.60 -7.40 13.98
C PHE A 107 38.18 -7.94 14.18
N ASP A 108 37.95 -9.15 13.68
CA ASP A 108 36.72 -9.92 13.89
C ASP A 108 36.80 -10.79 15.16
N ASP A 109 38.02 -11.25 15.51
CA ASP A 109 38.33 -11.86 16.81
C ASP A 109 39.72 -11.40 17.33
N GLN A 110 40.32 -12.13 18.29
CA GLN A 110 41.62 -11.79 18.86
C GLN A 110 42.82 -11.90 17.88
N THR A 111 42.60 -12.53 16.71
CA THR A 111 43.64 -12.91 15.74
C THR A 111 43.22 -12.73 14.29
N MET A 112 41.93 -12.86 13.98
CA MET A 112 41.36 -12.76 12.64
C MET A 112 41.03 -11.31 12.29
N VAL A 113 41.33 -10.92 11.05
CA VAL A 113 41.01 -9.59 10.52
C VAL A 113 40.33 -9.66 9.15
N ALA A 114 39.38 -8.77 8.92
CA ALA A 114 38.62 -8.66 7.67
C ALA A 114 38.55 -7.23 7.15
N ALA A 115 38.26 -7.07 5.85
CA ALA A 115 37.91 -5.80 5.23
C ALA A 115 37.00 -6.00 4.02
N ARG A 116 35.85 -5.32 3.97
CA ARG A 116 34.97 -5.30 2.78
C ARG A 116 35.47 -4.26 1.77
N ILE A 117 35.81 -4.69 0.57
CA ILE A 117 36.19 -3.85 -0.57
C ILE A 117 35.02 -3.73 -1.55
N THR A 118 34.82 -2.54 -2.11
CA THR A 118 33.70 -2.23 -3.01
C THR A 118 34.17 -1.42 -4.22
N GLY A 119 33.30 -1.24 -5.23
CA GLY A 119 33.65 -0.53 -6.46
C GLY A 119 34.60 -1.31 -7.39
N LEU A 120 34.67 -2.63 -7.24
CA LEU A 120 35.45 -3.50 -8.11
C LEU A 120 34.83 -3.58 -9.51
N THR A 121 35.66 -3.86 -10.51
CA THR A 121 35.20 -4.12 -11.89
C THR A 121 34.85 -5.60 -12.04
N ALA A 122 33.73 -5.92 -12.71
CA ALA A 122 33.30 -7.29 -12.95
C ALA A 122 34.29 -8.10 -13.82
N ALA A 123 34.21 -9.44 -13.74
CA ALA A 123 35.12 -10.39 -14.41
C ALA A 123 36.63 -10.13 -14.22
N THR A 124 37.04 -9.28 -13.28
CA THR A 124 38.42 -8.81 -13.11
C THR A 124 39.11 -9.53 -11.97
N THR A 125 40.37 -9.92 -12.19
CA THR A 125 41.20 -10.52 -11.14
C THR A 125 41.88 -9.42 -10.32
N TYR A 126 41.67 -9.45 -9.00
CA TYR A 126 42.32 -8.58 -8.04
C TYR A 126 43.31 -9.40 -7.22
N HIS A 127 44.55 -8.93 -7.15
CA HIS A 127 45.54 -9.42 -6.20
C HIS A 127 45.39 -8.68 -4.87
N TYR A 128 45.59 -9.36 -3.75
CA TYR A 128 45.54 -8.75 -2.42
C TYR A 128 46.50 -9.42 -1.43
N MET A 129 46.86 -8.69 -0.38
CA MET A 129 47.62 -9.21 0.76
C MET A 129 47.34 -8.39 2.02
N LEU A 130 47.42 -9.02 3.19
CA LEU A 130 47.46 -8.31 4.47
C LEU A 130 48.85 -7.68 4.66
N GLU A 131 48.89 -6.38 4.92
CA GLU A 131 50.10 -5.63 5.28
C GLU A 131 49.94 -5.01 6.67
N GLY A 132 51.03 -4.98 7.44
CA GLY A 132 51.10 -4.30 8.73
C GLY A 132 52.31 -3.38 8.79
N THR A 133 52.10 -2.12 9.23
CA THR A 133 53.20 -1.17 9.47
C THR A 133 53.13 -0.49 10.82
N ASN A 134 54.31 -0.11 11.33
CA ASN A 134 54.48 0.81 12.47
C ASN A 134 55.13 2.15 12.03
N GLY A 135 55.18 2.42 10.72
CA GLY A 135 55.82 3.61 10.15
C GLY A 135 57.35 3.54 10.03
N ARG A 136 57.98 2.43 10.46
CA ARG A 136 59.43 2.16 10.28
C ARG A 136 59.71 0.83 9.57
N THR A 137 58.94 -0.20 9.91
CA THR A 137 59.01 -1.54 9.34
C THR A 137 57.65 -1.95 8.81
N THR A 138 57.63 -2.70 7.71
CA THR A 138 56.40 -3.19 7.08
C THR A 138 56.50 -4.69 6.88
N VAL A 139 55.58 -5.43 7.49
CA VAL A 139 55.45 -6.89 7.36
C VAL A 139 54.26 -7.20 6.46
N ARG A 140 54.33 -8.33 5.74
CA ARG A 140 53.36 -8.73 4.71
C ARG A 140 53.05 -10.21 4.84
N GLY A 141 51.76 -10.56 4.79
CA GLY A 141 51.30 -11.93 4.58
C GLY A 141 51.43 -12.37 3.13
N ASP A 142 51.09 -13.62 2.83
CA ASP A 142 51.13 -14.16 1.47
C ASP A 142 50.28 -13.38 0.47
N ARG A 143 50.65 -13.44 -0.82
CA ARG A 143 49.85 -12.85 -1.90
C ARG A 143 48.73 -13.81 -2.31
N MET A 144 47.50 -13.33 -2.19
CA MET A 144 46.30 -14.01 -2.67
C MET A 144 45.71 -13.29 -3.90
N SER A 145 44.74 -13.92 -4.54
CA SER A 145 43.95 -13.33 -5.62
C SER A 145 42.50 -13.79 -5.59
N LEU A 146 41.60 -12.93 -6.03
CA LEU A 146 40.18 -13.21 -6.27
C LEU A 146 39.81 -12.75 -7.68
N THR A 147 38.77 -13.31 -8.27
CA THR A 147 38.23 -12.85 -9.56
C THR A 147 36.75 -12.56 -9.37
N THR A 148 36.35 -11.30 -9.49
CA THR A 148 34.94 -10.88 -9.36
C THR A 148 34.04 -11.62 -10.35
N LEU A 149 32.78 -11.85 -9.98
CA LEU A 149 31.81 -12.48 -10.87
C LEU A 149 31.66 -11.68 -12.17
N PRO A 150 31.42 -12.36 -13.32
CA PRO A 150 31.17 -11.67 -14.59
C PRO A 150 29.79 -11.00 -14.58
N ASN A 151 29.63 -10.02 -15.48
CA ASN A 151 28.30 -9.51 -15.78
C ASN A 151 27.45 -10.58 -16.48
N ALA A 152 26.16 -10.52 -16.23
CA ALA A 152 25.18 -11.54 -16.59
C ALA A 152 23.98 -10.87 -17.29
N LYS A 153 23.07 -11.70 -17.80
CA LYS A 153 21.74 -11.20 -18.19
C LYS A 153 20.98 -10.68 -16.95
N PRO A 154 19.99 -9.79 -17.12
CA PRO A 154 19.09 -9.41 -16.04
C PRO A 154 18.38 -10.62 -15.43
N SER A 155 18.00 -10.53 -14.16
CA SER A 155 17.15 -11.50 -13.48
C SER A 155 15.77 -10.91 -13.23
N LEU A 156 14.74 -11.75 -13.32
CA LEU A 156 13.35 -11.36 -13.11
C LEU A 156 12.76 -12.08 -11.90
N GLY A 157 11.89 -11.39 -11.17
CA GLY A 157 10.99 -12.00 -10.19
C GLY A 157 9.66 -12.40 -10.82
N GLU A 158 8.78 -12.99 -10.01
CA GLU A 158 7.43 -13.40 -10.42
C GLU A 158 6.63 -12.23 -11.03
N ALA A 159 5.91 -12.53 -12.12
CA ALA A 159 4.88 -11.65 -12.68
C ALA A 159 3.55 -11.87 -11.97
N SER A 160 2.71 -10.85 -11.96
CA SER A 160 1.39 -10.86 -11.32
C SER A 160 0.42 -9.96 -12.07
N ILE A 161 -0.87 -10.28 -12.01
CA ILE A 161 -1.92 -9.36 -12.46
C ILE A 161 -2.16 -8.35 -11.33
N VAL A 162 -2.02 -7.06 -11.65
CA VAL A 162 -2.24 -5.94 -10.70
C VAL A 162 -3.65 -5.38 -10.83
N GLY A 163 -4.22 -5.46 -12.04
CA GLY A 163 -5.61 -5.12 -12.36
C GLY A 163 -5.92 -5.61 -13.77
N HIS A 164 -7.20 -5.63 -14.16
CA HIS A 164 -7.61 -5.99 -15.51
C HIS A 164 -8.97 -5.37 -15.83
N GLY A 165 -9.21 -5.11 -17.11
CA GLY A 165 -10.56 -4.95 -17.65
C GLY A 165 -11.10 -6.29 -18.16
N PRO A 166 -12.18 -6.29 -18.95
CA PRO A 166 -12.63 -7.47 -19.69
C PRO A 166 -11.72 -7.85 -20.87
N MET A 167 -11.04 -6.89 -21.49
CA MET A 167 -10.24 -6.98 -22.72
C MET A 167 -8.85 -6.32 -22.58
N SER A 168 -8.45 -5.94 -21.37
CA SER A 168 -7.09 -5.49 -21.03
C SER A 168 -6.59 -6.10 -19.73
N VAL A 169 -5.27 -6.08 -19.51
CA VAL A 169 -4.65 -6.54 -18.25
C VAL A 169 -3.43 -5.70 -17.88
N ILE A 170 -3.30 -5.34 -16.61
CA ILE A 170 -2.12 -4.64 -16.05
C ILE A 170 -1.22 -5.67 -15.38
N ILE A 171 -0.03 -5.83 -15.93
CA ILE A 171 0.97 -6.82 -15.52
C ILE A 171 2.02 -6.15 -14.64
N GLY A 172 2.18 -6.64 -13.41
CA GLY A 172 3.20 -6.17 -12.45
C GLY A 172 4.30 -7.21 -12.26
N TYR A 173 5.54 -6.83 -12.54
CA TYR A 173 6.73 -7.70 -12.47
C TYR A 173 7.93 -6.96 -11.85
N ARG A 174 9.00 -7.69 -11.53
CA ARG A 174 10.22 -7.13 -10.90
C ARG A 174 11.47 -7.53 -11.67
N ILE A 175 12.43 -6.62 -11.81
CA ILE A 175 13.82 -6.94 -12.16
C ILE A 175 14.57 -7.08 -10.83
N THR A 176 15.13 -8.26 -10.54
CA THR A 176 15.71 -8.61 -9.23
C THR A 176 17.24 -8.44 -9.17
N ASP A 177 17.91 -8.48 -10.32
CA ASP A 177 19.30 -8.11 -10.55
C ASP A 177 19.38 -7.58 -11.99
N ASP A 178 20.10 -6.50 -12.26
CA ASP A 178 20.27 -5.98 -13.63
C ASP A 178 21.38 -6.71 -14.42
N GLY A 179 22.12 -7.59 -13.74
CA GLY A 179 23.22 -8.36 -14.30
C GLY A 179 24.57 -7.64 -14.23
N GLY A 180 24.64 -6.48 -13.57
CA GLY A 180 25.79 -5.57 -13.57
C GLY A 180 25.80 -4.62 -14.77
N GLU A 181 24.66 -4.40 -15.41
CA GLU A 181 24.52 -3.65 -16.65
C GLU A 181 23.26 -2.79 -16.68
N THR A 182 23.28 -1.71 -17.46
CA THR A 182 22.08 -0.92 -17.72
C THR A 182 21.07 -1.75 -18.52
N ILE A 183 19.83 -1.84 -18.01
CA ILE A 183 18.67 -2.36 -18.75
C ILE A 183 18.42 -1.46 -19.96
N THR A 184 18.48 -2.03 -21.16
CA THR A 184 18.27 -1.32 -22.43
C THR A 184 16.83 -1.43 -22.93
N GLU A 185 16.12 -2.51 -22.58
CA GLU A 185 14.70 -2.71 -22.88
C GLU A 185 14.07 -3.61 -21.81
N THR A 186 12.79 -3.39 -21.49
CA THR A 186 11.99 -4.28 -20.65
C THR A 186 10.51 -4.14 -21.01
N GLY A 187 9.71 -5.15 -20.70
CA GLY A 187 8.28 -5.14 -20.99
C GLY A 187 7.64 -6.51 -20.81
N CYS A 188 6.65 -6.82 -21.63
CA CYS A 188 6.03 -8.15 -21.69
C CYS A 188 5.99 -8.70 -23.13
N LEU A 189 6.25 -9.98 -23.25
CA LEU A 189 5.89 -10.80 -24.41
C LEU A 189 4.51 -11.40 -24.15
N TYR A 190 3.65 -11.51 -25.16
CA TYR A 190 2.32 -12.11 -25.01
C TYR A 190 1.91 -12.89 -26.26
N ALA A 191 1.17 -13.97 -26.06
CA ALA A 191 0.66 -14.84 -27.12
C ALA A 191 -0.67 -15.46 -26.73
N LEU A 192 -1.42 -15.99 -27.70
CA LEU A 192 -2.55 -16.88 -27.41
C LEU A 192 -2.03 -18.13 -26.71
N ALA A 193 -2.71 -18.62 -25.66
CA ALA A 193 -2.33 -19.87 -24.99
C ALA A 193 -2.33 -21.09 -25.94
N SER A 194 -3.16 -21.06 -26.99
CA SER A 194 -3.19 -22.07 -28.05
C SER A 194 -2.05 -21.95 -29.08
N ALA A 195 -1.26 -20.88 -29.05
CA ALA A 195 -0.20 -20.58 -30.00
C ALA A 195 0.96 -19.83 -29.30
N ALA A 196 1.43 -20.36 -28.16
CA ALA A 196 2.39 -19.70 -27.25
C ALA A 196 3.76 -19.31 -27.87
N THR A 197 4.05 -19.78 -29.09
CA THR A 197 5.23 -19.42 -29.90
C THR A 197 5.04 -18.18 -30.78
N ASP A 198 3.79 -17.76 -31.04
CA ASP A 198 3.44 -16.58 -31.83
C ASP A 198 3.40 -15.34 -30.92
N GLN A 199 4.58 -14.93 -30.45
CA GLN A 199 4.76 -13.93 -29.41
C GLN A 199 4.83 -12.50 -29.98
N GLN A 200 3.92 -11.66 -29.52
CA GLN A 200 3.95 -10.21 -29.71
C GLN A 200 4.72 -9.55 -28.56
N ARG A 201 5.43 -8.45 -28.84
CA ARG A 201 6.24 -7.72 -27.86
C ARG A 201 5.61 -6.37 -27.54
N LEU A 202 5.40 -6.10 -26.25
CA LEU A 202 5.05 -4.79 -25.73
C LEU A 202 6.20 -4.25 -24.88
N VAL A 203 6.69 -3.06 -25.20
CA VAL A 203 7.82 -2.40 -24.52
C VAL A 203 7.28 -1.42 -23.47
N LEU A 204 7.83 -1.47 -22.24
CA LEU A 204 7.60 -0.44 -21.22
C LEU A 204 8.44 0.80 -21.56
N LYS A 205 7.77 1.89 -21.96
CA LYS A 205 8.45 3.13 -22.38
C LYS A 205 9.13 3.87 -21.23
N ASP A 206 8.52 3.86 -20.05
CA ASP A 206 8.88 4.69 -18.90
C ASP A 206 9.49 3.87 -17.75
N TYR A 207 10.39 2.93 -18.08
CA TYR A 207 11.11 2.12 -17.09
C TYR A 207 11.86 2.97 -16.05
N ARG A 208 11.68 2.67 -14.76
CA ARG A 208 12.39 3.35 -13.65
C ARG A 208 13.13 2.33 -12.79
N LYS A 209 14.46 2.43 -12.74
CA LYS A 209 15.31 1.51 -11.97
C LYS A 209 14.96 1.46 -10.47
N ASP A 210 14.56 2.60 -9.91
CA ASP A 210 14.28 2.73 -8.47
C ASP A 210 12.87 2.25 -8.06
N GLN A 211 12.03 1.79 -9.00
CA GLN A 211 10.73 1.20 -8.69
C GLN A 211 10.85 -0.32 -8.45
N GLU A 212 10.53 -0.77 -7.23
CA GLU A 212 10.54 -2.20 -6.86
C GLU A 212 9.71 -3.10 -7.78
N ARG A 213 8.65 -2.56 -8.39
CA ARG A 213 7.76 -3.25 -9.32
C ARG A 213 7.50 -2.35 -10.52
N GLN A 214 7.72 -2.89 -11.71
CA GLN A 214 7.34 -2.30 -12.98
C GLN A 214 5.90 -2.73 -13.30
N THR A 215 5.11 -1.86 -13.93
CA THR A 215 3.72 -2.14 -14.31
C THR A 215 3.47 -1.77 -15.77
N LEU A 216 2.83 -2.67 -16.52
CA LEU A 216 2.55 -2.49 -17.95
C LEU A 216 1.10 -2.87 -18.27
N LEU A 217 0.32 -1.94 -18.84
CA LEU A 217 -1.01 -2.23 -19.40
C LEU A 217 -0.85 -2.90 -20.76
N LEU A 218 -1.50 -4.05 -20.93
CA LEU A 218 -1.66 -4.76 -22.20
C LEU A 218 -3.12 -4.62 -22.67
N PRO A 219 -3.40 -3.71 -23.63
CA PRO A 219 -4.75 -3.42 -24.13
C PRO A 219 -5.16 -4.35 -25.29
N ASP A 220 -6.36 -4.09 -25.85
CA ASP A 220 -6.84 -4.62 -27.14
C ASP A 220 -6.84 -6.15 -27.28
N LEU A 221 -6.97 -6.87 -26.16
CA LEU A 221 -7.04 -8.33 -26.16
C LEU A 221 -8.40 -8.80 -26.67
N ARG A 222 -8.39 -9.87 -27.47
CA ARG A 222 -9.61 -10.48 -28.03
C ARG A 222 -10.49 -10.99 -26.89
N ARG A 223 -11.81 -10.76 -26.91
CA ARG A 223 -12.78 -11.29 -25.92
C ARG A 223 -12.73 -12.82 -25.80
N ASN A 224 -13.16 -13.37 -24.65
CA ASN A 224 -13.24 -14.81 -24.35
C ASN A 224 -12.00 -15.63 -24.80
N THR A 225 -10.81 -15.06 -24.69
CA THR A 225 -9.56 -15.59 -25.23
C THR A 225 -8.53 -15.69 -24.12
N THR A 226 -7.84 -16.83 -24.03
CA THR A 226 -6.78 -17.04 -23.05
C THR A 226 -5.42 -16.71 -23.64
N TYR A 227 -4.69 -15.84 -22.95
CA TYR A 227 -3.35 -15.37 -23.29
C TYR A 227 -2.33 -15.89 -22.27
N MET A 228 -1.13 -16.21 -22.75
CA MET A 228 0.06 -16.36 -21.93
C MET A 228 0.90 -15.09 -22.06
N ILE A 229 1.46 -14.63 -20.95
CA ILE A 229 2.19 -13.37 -20.85
C ILE A 229 3.46 -13.61 -20.02
N TRP A 230 4.61 -13.19 -20.56
CA TRP A 230 5.92 -13.33 -19.92
C TRP A 230 6.56 -11.94 -19.76
N PRO A 231 7.06 -11.56 -18.57
CA PRO A 231 7.91 -10.38 -18.46
C PRO A 231 9.26 -10.64 -19.15
N TYR A 232 9.90 -9.60 -19.67
CA TYR A 232 11.27 -9.69 -20.16
C TYR A 232 12.11 -8.46 -19.76
N ALA A 233 13.42 -8.65 -19.68
CA ALA A 233 14.40 -7.59 -19.48
C ALA A 233 15.69 -7.90 -20.23
N THR A 234 16.26 -6.87 -20.86
CA THR A 234 17.38 -6.98 -21.78
C THR A 234 18.46 -5.97 -21.42
N SER A 235 19.71 -6.42 -21.40
CA SER A 235 20.91 -5.56 -21.27
C SER A 235 21.91 -5.96 -22.36
N ARG A 236 23.13 -5.37 -22.35
CA ARG A 236 24.18 -5.77 -23.32
C ARG A 236 24.65 -7.23 -23.19
N MET A 237 24.30 -7.93 -22.11
CA MET A 237 24.54 -9.38 -21.95
C MET A 237 23.41 -10.24 -22.57
N GLY A 238 22.36 -9.60 -23.11
CA GLY A 238 21.23 -10.23 -23.76
C GLY A 238 19.94 -10.20 -22.94
N GLU A 239 18.91 -10.87 -23.47
CA GLU A 239 17.55 -10.89 -22.93
C GLU A 239 17.30 -12.07 -21.98
N THR A 240 16.63 -11.80 -20.87
CA THR A 240 15.98 -12.80 -20.00
C THR A 240 14.47 -12.65 -20.12
N VAL A 241 13.78 -13.78 -20.28
CA VAL A 241 12.31 -13.90 -20.24
C VAL A 241 11.96 -14.65 -18.96
N GLY A 242 11.02 -14.11 -18.17
CA GLY A 242 10.58 -14.71 -16.91
C GLY A 242 9.53 -15.81 -17.10
N GLU A 243 8.94 -16.26 -16.00
CA GLU A 243 7.86 -17.26 -16.06
C GLU A 243 6.56 -16.70 -16.66
N ALA A 244 5.77 -17.58 -17.26
CA ALA A 244 4.49 -17.22 -17.86
C ALA A 244 3.39 -17.09 -16.80
N ILE A 245 2.62 -16.01 -16.87
CA ILE A 245 1.29 -15.94 -16.27
C ILE A 245 0.21 -16.04 -17.34
N THR A 246 -0.98 -16.49 -16.93
CA THR A 246 -2.12 -16.73 -17.82
C THR A 246 -3.25 -15.76 -17.47
N PHE A 247 -3.85 -15.14 -18.49
CA PHE A 247 -5.04 -14.29 -18.35
C PHE A 247 -6.09 -14.70 -19.36
N THR A 248 -7.36 -14.70 -18.97
CA THR A 248 -8.50 -14.97 -19.87
C THR A 248 -9.41 -13.76 -19.87
N THR A 249 -9.61 -13.17 -21.04
CA THR A 249 -10.53 -12.05 -21.25
C THR A 249 -11.99 -12.48 -21.10
N GLY A 250 -12.84 -11.54 -20.69
CA GLY A 250 -14.28 -11.73 -20.54
C GLY A 250 -15.08 -11.54 -21.83
N ASP A 251 -16.40 -11.55 -21.70
CA ASP A 251 -17.38 -11.39 -22.79
C ASP A 251 -17.86 -9.93 -22.90
N ALA A 252 -16.94 -9.00 -23.16
CA ALA A 252 -17.30 -7.61 -23.37
C ALA A 252 -17.89 -7.36 -24.77
N LEU A 253 -18.80 -6.38 -24.81
CA LEU A 253 -19.28 -5.75 -26.02
C LEU A 253 -18.23 -4.73 -26.50
N LEU A 254 -17.61 -5.02 -27.64
CA LEU A 254 -16.71 -4.08 -28.31
C LEU A 254 -17.52 -3.13 -29.21
N LEU A 255 -17.44 -1.82 -28.97
CA LEU A 255 -17.88 -0.79 -29.91
C LEU A 255 -16.75 -0.47 -30.88
N GLY A 256 -17.06 -0.39 -32.18
CA GLY A 256 -16.09 -0.01 -33.21
C GLY A 256 -16.05 1.51 -33.46
N GLU A 257 -17.19 2.17 -33.31
CA GLU A 257 -17.37 3.62 -33.42
C GLU A 257 -18.34 4.08 -32.31
N PRO A 258 -18.24 5.33 -31.85
CA PRO A 258 -19.20 5.89 -30.89
C PRO A 258 -20.60 6.04 -31.49
N GLY A 259 -21.63 5.91 -30.65
CA GLY A 259 -23.06 5.95 -31.00
C GLY A 259 -23.65 4.60 -31.44
N GLN A 260 -22.85 3.53 -31.49
CA GLN A 260 -23.26 2.23 -32.01
C GLN A 260 -24.04 1.34 -31.03
N LEU A 261 -24.01 1.60 -29.71
CA LEU A 261 -24.50 0.66 -28.67
C LEU A 261 -25.93 0.19 -28.92
N ARG A 262 -26.86 1.09 -29.23
CA ARG A 262 -28.27 0.74 -29.48
C ARG A 262 -28.43 -0.22 -30.67
N SER A 263 -27.63 -0.03 -31.71
CA SER A 263 -27.65 -0.88 -32.91
C SER A 263 -27.17 -2.29 -32.58
N LEU A 264 -26.11 -2.41 -31.78
CA LEU A 264 -25.54 -3.67 -31.31
C LEU A 264 -26.47 -4.43 -30.36
N MET A 265 -27.20 -3.73 -29.49
CA MET A 265 -28.19 -4.34 -28.58
C MET A 265 -29.49 -4.74 -29.27
N GLY A 266 -29.90 -3.99 -30.30
CA GLY A 266 -31.05 -4.31 -31.15
C GLY A 266 -32.35 -4.53 -30.37
N LYS A 267 -32.97 -5.71 -30.55
CA LYS A 267 -34.25 -6.06 -29.90
C LYS A 267 -34.11 -6.42 -28.42
N ASN A 268 -32.91 -6.78 -27.97
CA ASN A 268 -32.67 -7.36 -26.64
C ASN A 268 -32.25 -6.28 -25.61
N LEU A 269 -32.43 -5.00 -25.94
CA LEU A 269 -31.91 -3.83 -25.21
C LEU A 269 -32.22 -3.85 -23.71
N TYR A 270 -33.36 -4.41 -23.29
CA TYR A 270 -33.79 -4.42 -21.89
C TYR A 270 -33.63 -5.77 -21.17
N ASP A 271 -33.02 -6.77 -21.83
CA ASP A 271 -32.84 -8.11 -21.28
C ASP A 271 -31.59 -8.21 -20.37
N TYR A 272 -30.60 -7.35 -20.60
CA TYR A 272 -29.33 -7.33 -19.87
C TYR A 272 -29.48 -6.78 -18.44
N SER A 273 -28.92 -7.51 -17.47
CA SER A 273 -28.78 -7.07 -16.06
C SER A 273 -27.33 -6.77 -15.65
N HIS A 274 -26.39 -7.41 -16.34
CA HIS A 274 -24.96 -7.12 -16.35
C HIS A 274 -24.54 -6.80 -17.79
N LEU A 275 -23.64 -5.84 -17.98
CA LEU A 275 -22.98 -5.57 -19.26
C LEU A 275 -21.52 -5.15 -19.03
N SER A 276 -20.61 -5.59 -19.89
CA SER A 276 -19.21 -5.14 -19.92
C SER A 276 -18.92 -4.57 -21.30
N ILE A 277 -18.24 -3.43 -21.38
CA ILE A 277 -18.02 -2.66 -22.62
C ILE A 277 -16.54 -2.34 -22.80
N ALA A 278 -16.08 -2.45 -24.05
CA ALA A 278 -14.81 -1.91 -24.51
C ALA A 278 -15.01 -0.98 -25.72
N GLY A 279 -14.16 0.03 -25.87
CA GLY A 279 -14.21 0.99 -26.98
C GLY A 279 -14.94 2.32 -26.67
N PRO A 280 -15.12 3.19 -27.68
CA PRO A 280 -15.59 4.56 -27.48
C PRO A 280 -17.09 4.65 -27.19
N LEU A 281 -17.47 5.46 -26.21
CA LEU A 281 -18.84 5.78 -25.80
C LEU A 281 -19.09 7.29 -25.93
N ASN A 282 -20.08 7.70 -26.72
CA ASN A 282 -20.51 9.11 -26.78
C ASN A 282 -21.89 9.31 -26.14
N GLY A 283 -22.45 10.52 -26.26
CA GLY A 283 -23.74 10.86 -25.66
C GLY A 283 -24.92 9.97 -26.09
N ASP A 284 -24.90 9.38 -27.28
CA ASP A 284 -25.93 8.43 -27.73
C ASP A 284 -25.81 7.05 -27.05
N ASP A 285 -24.59 6.55 -26.83
CA ASP A 285 -24.37 5.32 -26.09
C ASP A 285 -24.68 5.52 -24.60
N LEU A 286 -24.23 6.63 -24.03
CA LEU A 286 -24.48 7.00 -22.64
C LEU A 286 -25.99 7.17 -22.36
N ARG A 287 -26.73 7.80 -23.30
CA ARG A 287 -28.21 7.84 -23.28
C ARG A 287 -28.81 6.43 -23.35
N CYS A 288 -28.26 5.56 -24.18
CA CYS A 288 -28.70 4.17 -24.30
C CYS A 288 -28.45 3.38 -23.00
N LEU A 289 -27.32 3.60 -22.32
CA LEU A 289 -27.03 3.02 -21.00
C LEU A 289 -28.00 3.50 -19.93
N ARG A 290 -28.31 4.79 -19.88
CA ARG A 290 -29.36 5.34 -18.99
C ARG A 290 -30.69 4.61 -19.22
N GLU A 291 -31.11 4.44 -20.48
CA GLU A 291 -32.32 3.68 -20.84
C GLU A 291 -32.26 2.22 -20.39
N MET A 292 -31.10 1.55 -20.51
CA MET A 292 -30.91 0.18 -20.01
C MET A 292 -30.99 0.11 -18.47
N MET A 293 -30.55 1.16 -17.77
CA MET A 293 -30.61 1.33 -16.30
C MET A 293 -31.94 1.94 -15.80
N ARG A 294 -33.02 1.75 -16.56
CA ARG A 294 -34.40 2.23 -16.31
C ARG A 294 -34.67 3.72 -16.51
N ARG A 295 -33.70 4.53 -16.95
CA ARG A 295 -33.86 5.99 -17.08
C ARG A 295 -33.91 6.44 -18.53
N GLY A 296 -35.13 6.62 -19.06
CA GLY A 296 -35.36 7.05 -20.43
C GLY A 296 -35.39 8.56 -20.62
N ARG A 297 -35.61 8.97 -21.88
CA ARG A 297 -35.87 10.36 -22.28
C ARG A 297 -37.01 10.97 -21.44
N ASP A 298 -36.93 12.27 -21.21
CA ASP A 298 -37.86 13.05 -20.36
C ASP A 298 -37.99 12.47 -18.94
N ASN A 299 -36.93 11.78 -18.49
CA ASN A 299 -36.80 11.17 -17.17
C ASN A 299 -37.80 10.03 -16.86
N VAL A 300 -38.46 9.49 -17.90
CA VAL A 300 -39.48 8.41 -17.80
C VAL A 300 -38.82 7.05 -17.53
N ALA A 301 -39.49 6.20 -16.74
CA ALA A 301 -39.02 4.85 -16.44
C ALA A 301 -39.15 3.90 -17.65
N THR A 302 -38.08 3.17 -17.99
CA THR A 302 -38.08 2.14 -19.06
C THR A 302 -38.30 0.73 -18.51
N ALA A 303 -38.44 -0.26 -19.41
CA ALA A 303 -38.45 -1.68 -19.07
C ALA A 303 -37.05 -2.26 -18.73
N GLY A 304 -36.00 -1.43 -18.72
CA GLY A 304 -34.60 -1.80 -18.54
C GLY A 304 -34.30 -2.58 -17.24
N ARG A 305 -33.15 -3.25 -17.23
CA ARG A 305 -32.73 -4.16 -16.15
C ARG A 305 -31.26 -4.04 -15.76
N LEU A 306 -30.48 -3.19 -16.45
CA LEU A 306 -29.04 -3.07 -16.24
C LEU A 306 -28.76 -2.52 -14.84
N SER A 307 -27.95 -3.26 -14.08
CA SER A 307 -27.71 -3.04 -12.66
C SER A 307 -26.24 -3.17 -12.27
N ASP A 308 -25.49 -3.98 -13.02
CA ASP A 308 -24.04 -4.05 -12.96
C ASP A 308 -23.46 -3.65 -14.32
N ILE A 309 -22.51 -2.73 -14.35
CA ILE A 309 -21.80 -2.37 -15.58
C ILE A 309 -20.28 -2.26 -15.35
N ASP A 310 -19.52 -2.81 -16.28
CA ASP A 310 -18.07 -2.68 -16.33
C ASP A 310 -17.67 -1.88 -17.58
N LEU A 311 -17.11 -0.69 -17.36
CA LEU A 311 -16.64 0.22 -18.41
C LEU A 311 -15.10 0.35 -18.42
N THR A 312 -14.35 -0.55 -17.76
CA THR A 312 -12.89 -0.41 -17.53
C THR A 312 -12.11 -0.13 -18.82
N ASP A 313 -12.47 -0.83 -19.91
CA ASP A 313 -11.85 -0.75 -21.24
C ASP A 313 -12.65 0.12 -22.23
N ALA A 314 -13.65 0.84 -21.75
CA ALA A 314 -14.34 1.86 -22.54
C ALA A 314 -13.60 3.21 -22.43
N THR A 315 -13.91 4.13 -23.36
CA THR A 315 -13.45 5.52 -23.31
C THR A 315 -14.65 6.42 -23.55
N ILE A 316 -14.93 7.36 -22.64
CA ILE A 316 -15.97 8.37 -22.92
C ILE A 316 -15.36 9.39 -23.89
N VAL A 317 -16.04 9.64 -25.00
CA VAL A 317 -15.59 10.56 -26.05
C VAL A 317 -16.65 11.59 -26.39
N ALA A 318 -16.22 12.77 -26.79
CA ALA A 318 -17.10 13.89 -27.06
C ALA A 318 -18.05 13.66 -28.25
N GLY A 319 -19.23 14.29 -28.17
CA GLY A 319 -20.23 14.30 -29.23
C GLY A 319 -21.36 13.29 -29.06
N GLY A 320 -22.04 12.99 -30.18
CA GLY A 320 -23.39 12.42 -30.14
C GLY A 320 -24.43 13.43 -29.66
N GLU A 321 -25.64 12.95 -29.42
CA GLU A 321 -26.73 13.71 -28.81
C GLU A 321 -26.56 13.90 -27.29
N PRO A 322 -27.34 14.79 -26.62
CA PRO A 322 -27.33 14.89 -25.16
C PRO A 322 -27.66 13.55 -24.49
N TYR A 323 -26.90 13.19 -23.44
CA TYR A 323 -27.21 12.03 -22.59
C TYR A 323 -28.33 12.32 -21.59
N ASP A 324 -28.47 13.57 -21.14
CA ASP A 324 -29.52 14.00 -20.21
C ASP A 324 -29.79 15.51 -20.32
N ASP A 325 -31.05 15.92 -20.45
CA ASP A 325 -31.49 17.28 -20.80
C ASP A 325 -30.68 17.89 -21.98
N ALA A 326 -29.74 18.81 -21.68
CA ALA A 326 -28.83 19.48 -22.60
C ALA A 326 -27.35 19.25 -22.23
N ARG A 327 -27.05 18.13 -21.56
CA ARG A 327 -25.70 17.72 -21.14
C ARG A 327 -25.15 16.70 -22.15
N TYR A 328 -23.95 16.98 -22.65
CA TYR A 328 -23.29 16.24 -23.73
C TYR A 328 -22.08 15.48 -23.19
N ALA A 329 -21.64 14.43 -23.90
CA ALA A 329 -20.40 13.73 -23.57
C ALA A 329 -19.17 14.63 -23.83
N GLU A 330 -18.17 14.50 -22.96
CA GLU A 330 -16.87 15.18 -23.03
C GLU A 330 -15.76 14.14 -22.75
N ASP A 331 -14.59 14.29 -23.37
CA ASP A 331 -13.54 13.27 -23.38
C ASP A 331 -13.05 12.91 -21.95
N ASP A 332 -13.15 11.62 -21.60
CA ASP A 332 -12.83 11.06 -20.27
C ASP A 332 -13.60 11.66 -19.07
N VAL A 333 -14.75 12.31 -19.30
CA VAL A 333 -15.59 12.93 -18.25
C VAL A 333 -16.82 12.07 -17.92
N VAL A 334 -16.94 11.67 -16.65
CA VAL A 334 -18.18 11.15 -16.05
C VAL A 334 -19.02 12.35 -15.61
N GLY A 335 -19.77 12.91 -16.57
CA GLY A 335 -20.38 14.23 -16.47
C GLY A 335 -21.59 14.37 -15.53
N GLN A 336 -22.02 15.62 -15.33
CA GLN A 336 -23.06 15.99 -14.37
C GLN A 336 -24.37 15.24 -14.64
N GLY A 337 -24.82 14.48 -13.64
CA GLY A 337 -26.05 13.69 -13.74
C GLY A 337 -26.03 12.54 -14.75
N LEU A 338 -24.86 12.15 -15.29
CA LEU A 338 -24.73 11.10 -16.31
C LEU A 338 -25.46 9.79 -15.94
N PHE A 339 -25.37 9.36 -14.69
CA PHE A 339 -26.10 8.21 -14.14
C PHE A 339 -27.20 8.63 -13.15
N ALA A 340 -27.59 9.90 -13.09
CA ALA A 340 -28.60 10.37 -12.14
C ALA A 340 -29.96 9.67 -12.38
N ASP A 341 -30.59 9.30 -11.27
CA ASP A 341 -31.81 8.50 -11.18
C ASP A 341 -31.76 7.11 -11.86
N CYS A 342 -30.57 6.60 -12.20
CA CYS A 342 -30.37 5.20 -12.58
C CYS A 342 -30.48 4.30 -11.33
N ALA A 343 -31.66 4.27 -10.70
CA ALA A 343 -31.91 3.64 -9.40
C ALA A 343 -31.81 2.09 -9.41
N SER A 344 -31.60 1.49 -10.58
CA SER A 344 -31.25 0.06 -10.69
C SER A 344 -29.74 -0.22 -10.70
N LEU A 345 -28.91 0.80 -10.89
CA LEU A 345 -27.45 0.68 -10.87
C LEU A 345 -26.98 0.38 -9.44
N SER A 346 -26.48 -0.83 -9.21
CA SER A 346 -25.94 -1.31 -7.94
C SER A 346 -24.41 -1.42 -7.92
N LYS A 347 -23.81 -1.62 -9.10
CA LYS A 347 -22.35 -1.64 -9.31
C LYS A 347 -22.00 -0.95 -10.63
N ILE A 348 -20.96 -0.14 -10.61
CA ILE A 348 -20.30 0.39 -11.80
C ILE A 348 -18.78 0.35 -11.61
N VAL A 349 -18.07 -0.14 -12.62
CA VAL A 349 -16.63 0.12 -12.81
C VAL A 349 -16.50 1.17 -13.90
N LEU A 350 -15.75 2.23 -13.62
CA LEU A 350 -15.59 3.39 -14.52
C LEU A 350 -14.45 3.18 -15.53
N PRO A 351 -14.45 3.90 -16.67
CA PRO A 351 -13.30 3.93 -17.58
C PRO A 351 -11.98 4.17 -16.84
N SER A 352 -10.98 3.35 -17.14
CA SER A 352 -9.67 3.43 -16.49
C SER A 352 -8.98 4.80 -16.66
N GLN A 353 -9.32 5.50 -17.75
CA GLN A 353 -8.81 6.83 -18.12
C GLN A 353 -9.66 8.01 -17.59
N THR A 354 -10.81 7.79 -16.92
CA THR A 354 -11.67 8.88 -16.45
C THR A 354 -10.89 9.91 -15.62
N THR A 355 -10.80 11.14 -16.15
CA THR A 355 -10.06 12.25 -15.53
C THR A 355 -10.93 13.03 -14.54
N THR A 356 -12.24 13.08 -14.80
CA THR A 356 -13.20 13.90 -14.08
C THR A 356 -14.48 13.14 -13.77
N ILE A 357 -14.91 13.18 -12.51
CA ILE A 357 -16.23 12.76 -12.04
C ILE A 357 -16.95 14.01 -11.53
N GLU A 358 -17.94 14.47 -12.29
CA GLU A 358 -18.64 15.72 -11.99
C GLU A 358 -19.66 15.59 -10.85
N LYS A 359 -20.07 16.76 -10.34
CA LYS A 359 -21.05 16.85 -9.25
C LYS A 359 -22.35 16.15 -9.65
N ASP A 360 -22.91 15.37 -8.73
CA ASP A 360 -24.20 14.70 -8.93
C ASP A 360 -24.26 13.73 -10.13
N ALA A 361 -23.11 13.31 -10.68
CA ALA A 361 -23.00 12.27 -11.71
C ALA A 361 -23.80 10.98 -11.39
N PHE A 362 -23.83 10.57 -10.13
CA PHE A 362 -24.55 9.38 -9.63
C PHE A 362 -25.77 9.75 -8.76
N ALA A 363 -26.33 10.95 -8.94
CA ALA A 363 -27.35 11.46 -8.03
C ALA A 363 -28.58 10.56 -7.99
N ARG A 364 -28.97 10.14 -6.78
CA ARG A 364 -30.10 9.22 -6.54
C ARG A 364 -29.94 7.82 -7.17
N CYS A 365 -28.70 7.37 -7.45
CA CYS A 365 -28.37 5.95 -7.61
C CYS A 365 -28.55 5.21 -6.28
N ALA A 366 -29.81 4.99 -5.88
CA ALA A 366 -30.18 4.52 -4.55
C ALA A 366 -29.74 3.07 -4.24
N ALA A 367 -29.38 2.28 -5.25
CA ALA A 367 -28.89 0.91 -5.12
C ALA A 367 -27.35 0.77 -5.17
N LEU A 368 -26.62 1.83 -5.52
CA LEU A 368 -25.17 1.79 -5.77
C LEU A 368 -24.39 1.66 -4.46
N GLU A 369 -23.72 0.52 -4.25
CA GLU A 369 -23.07 0.20 -2.96
C GLU A 369 -21.60 0.64 -2.86
N LEU A 370 -20.91 0.70 -4.00
CA LEU A 370 -19.47 0.95 -4.14
C LEU A 370 -19.18 1.77 -5.39
N ILE A 371 -18.21 2.67 -5.30
CA ILE A 371 -17.53 3.28 -6.46
C ILE A 371 -16.02 3.14 -6.25
N ASP A 372 -15.31 2.66 -7.27
CA ASP A 372 -13.85 2.67 -7.38
C ASP A 372 -13.42 3.91 -8.19
N ILE A 373 -12.60 4.79 -7.61
CA ILE A 373 -12.07 6.00 -8.26
C ILE A 373 -10.83 5.63 -9.11
N PRO A 374 -10.84 5.87 -10.44
CA PRO A 374 -9.74 5.49 -11.34
C PRO A 374 -8.40 6.18 -11.04
N ALA A 375 -7.32 5.64 -11.60
CA ALA A 375 -5.97 6.21 -11.42
C ALA A 375 -5.82 7.61 -12.04
N ALA A 376 -6.46 7.85 -13.19
CA ALA A 376 -6.43 9.12 -13.92
C ALA A 376 -7.30 10.23 -13.28
N ALA A 377 -8.17 9.91 -12.32
CA ALA A 377 -9.16 10.85 -11.79
C ALA A 377 -8.50 11.97 -10.98
N ALA A 378 -8.41 13.16 -11.57
CA ALA A 378 -7.85 14.38 -10.98
C ALA A 378 -8.93 15.27 -10.36
N SER A 379 -10.16 15.23 -10.88
CA SER A 379 -11.31 15.98 -10.35
C SER A 379 -12.43 15.03 -9.94
N VAL A 380 -12.82 15.02 -8.66
CA VAL A 380 -13.95 14.21 -8.17
C VAL A 380 -14.86 15.06 -7.30
N MET A 381 -16.12 15.17 -7.69
CA MET A 381 -17.16 15.88 -6.96
C MET A 381 -18.23 14.90 -6.44
N PRO A 382 -18.79 15.13 -5.23
CA PRO A 382 -19.74 14.20 -4.63
C PRO A 382 -21.09 14.16 -5.37
N SER A 383 -21.75 13.00 -5.29
CA SER A 383 -23.14 12.82 -5.73
C SER A 383 -24.09 12.62 -4.54
N SER A 384 -25.26 13.25 -4.61
CA SER A 384 -26.28 13.22 -3.56
C SER A 384 -27.27 12.06 -3.71
N GLY A 385 -27.82 11.55 -2.61
CA GLY A 385 -28.90 10.55 -2.64
C GLY A 385 -28.47 9.11 -2.98
N CYS A 386 -27.17 8.80 -3.04
CA CYS A 386 -26.64 7.44 -3.17
C CYS A 386 -26.80 6.67 -1.85
N SER A 387 -28.03 6.36 -1.45
CA SER A 387 -28.38 5.90 -0.09
C SER A 387 -27.87 4.50 0.28
N ALA A 388 -27.50 3.67 -0.70
CA ALA A 388 -26.81 2.40 -0.48
C ALA A 388 -25.27 2.50 -0.45
N LEU A 389 -24.67 3.63 -0.86
CA LEU A 389 -23.22 3.76 -1.05
C LEU A 389 -22.49 3.60 0.28
N GLN A 390 -21.81 2.48 0.50
CA GLN A 390 -21.15 2.12 1.77
C GLN A 390 -19.67 2.49 1.78
N SER A 391 -19.04 2.53 0.61
CA SER A 391 -17.60 2.75 0.44
C SER A 391 -17.30 3.48 -0.86
N LEU A 392 -16.30 4.35 -0.79
CA LEU A 392 -15.50 4.85 -1.91
C LEU A 392 -14.13 4.19 -1.81
N ARG A 393 -13.66 3.59 -2.90
CA ARG A 393 -12.29 3.07 -3.05
C ARG A 393 -11.53 3.95 -4.02
N VAL A 394 -10.20 3.89 -3.99
CA VAL A 394 -9.33 4.65 -4.89
C VAL A 394 -8.22 3.73 -5.38
N SER A 395 -7.90 3.80 -6.67
CA SER A 395 -6.74 3.10 -7.23
C SER A 395 -5.44 3.51 -6.52
N GLU A 396 -4.58 2.55 -6.19
CA GLU A 396 -3.26 2.81 -5.55
C GLU A 396 -2.34 3.69 -6.41
N ALA A 397 -2.64 3.85 -7.70
CA ALA A 397 -1.93 4.71 -8.63
C ALA A 397 -2.51 6.14 -8.76
N ASN A 398 -3.61 6.47 -8.08
CA ASN A 398 -4.15 7.83 -8.08
C ASN A 398 -3.27 8.77 -7.21
N THR A 399 -2.91 9.93 -7.75
CA THR A 399 -2.03 10.91 -7.08
C THR A 399 -2.74 12.11 -6.46
N HIS A 400 -4.07 12.21 -6.61
CA HIS A 400 -4.88 13.34 -6.17
C HIS A 400 -5.76 13.04 -4.94
N TYR A 401 -6.13 11.77 -4.77
CA TYR A 401 -7.06 11.30 -3.73
C TYR A 401 -6.55 10.06 -3.04
N ILE A 402 -7.03 9.81 -1.81
CA ILE A 402 -6.87 8.53 -1.12
C ILE A 402 -8.22 8.01 -0.60
N GLY A 403 -8.39 6.69 -0.64
CA GLY A 403 -9.50 6.01 0.02
C GLY A 403 -9.09 5.59 1.42
N LYS A 404 -9.74 6.14 2.46
CA LYS A 404 -9.46 5.76 3.86
C LYS A 404 -10.75 5.39 4.58
N ASP A 405 -10.79 4.19 5.14
CA ASP A 405 -11.97 3.62 5.82
C ASP A 405 -13.25 3.66 4.96
N GLY A 406 -13.11 3.62 3.62
CA GLY A 406 -14.19 3.75 2.64
C GLY A 406 -14.66 5.19 2.38
N VAL A 407 -13.93 6.21 2.83
CA VAL A 407 -14.18 7.64 2.60
C VAL A 407 -13.16 8.20 1.63
N LEU A 408 -13.60 9.08 0.72
CA LEU A 408 -12.71 9.76 -0.23
C LEU A 408 -12.13 11.03 0.39
N LEU A 409 -10.79 11.08 0.50
CA LEU A 409 -10.02 12.23 0.96
C LEU A 409 -9.14 12.78 -0.18
N ASN A 410 -8.67 14.02 -0.06
CA ASN A 410 -7.55 14.50 -0.88
C ASN A 410 -6.23 13.78 -0.51
N ALA A 411 -5.23 13.85 -1.38
CA ALA A 411 -3.93 13.16 -1.21
C ALA A 411 -3.30 13.33 0.19
N ASP A 412 -3.29 14.56 0.74
CA ASP A 412 -2.72 14.86 2.07
C ASP A 412 -3.58 14.41 3.26
N ALA A 413 -4.73 13.78 3.02
CA ALA A 413 -5.73 13.41 4.03
C ALA A 413 -6.26 14.60 4.88
N THR A 414 -6.17 15.84 4.39
CA THR A 414 -6.53 17.07 5.11
C THR A 414 -7.99 17.52 4.91
N GLN A 415 -8.68 16.97 3.91
CA GLN A 415 -10.07 17.29 3.57
C GLN A 415 -10.85 16.04 3.16
N ILE A 416 -12.13 15.98 3.52
CA ILE A 416 -13.07 15.02 2.92
C ILE A 416 -13.58 15.58 1.60
N VAL A 417 -13.49 14.78 0.55
CA VAL A 417 -13.99 15.10 -0.79
C VAL A 417 -15.40 14.51 -0.98
N TRP A 418 -15.60 13.26 -0.56
CA TRP A 418 -16.92 12.61 -0.60
C TRP A 418 -17.05 11.57 0.52
N PHE A 419 -18.13 11.66 1.30
CA PHE A 419 -18.50 10.66 2.30
C PHE A 419 -19.62 9.73 1.77
N PRO A 420 -19.50 8.40 1.94
CA PRO A 420 -20.51 7.42 1.51
C PRO A 420 -21.80 7.48 2.37
N MET A 421 -22.92 7.89 1.76
CA MET A 421 -24.22 8.12 2.45
C MET A 421 -24.80 6.88 3.15
N GLY A 422 -24.59 5.69 2.57
CA GLY A 422 -25.05 4.40 3.08
C GLY A 422 -24.13 3.75 4.12
N LYS A 423 -22.97 4.35 4.44
CA LYS A 423 -22.06 3.86 5.50
C LYS A 423 -22.75 3.93 6.87
N LYS A 424 -22.55 2.89 7.68
CA LYS A 424 -23.24 2.64 8.97
C LYS A 424 -22.26 2.58 10.15
N GLY A 425 -22.80 2.56 11.36
CA GLY A 425 -22.02 2.40 12.59
C GLY A 425 -21.28 3.68 12.96
N SER A 426 -19.99 3.56 13.32
CA SER A 426 -19.17 4.70 13.77
C SER A 426 -18.12 5.10 12.73
N TYR A 427 -17.82 6.39 12.67
CA TYR A 427 -16.66 6.93 11.95
C TYR A 427 -15.85 7.87 12.85
N THR A 428 -14.53 7.80 12.74
CA THR A 428 -13.60 8.73 13.41
C THR A 428 -12.86 9.51 12.34
N LEU A 429 -12.93 10.83 12.42
CA LEU A 429 -12.29 11.73 11.48
C LEU A 429 -10.75 11.69 11.66
N PRO A 430 -9.95 11.57 10.58
CA PRO A 430 -8.49 11.64 10.69
C PRO A 430 -8.01 12.95 11.33
N SER A 431 -6.96 12.87 12.16
CA SER A 431 -6.36 14.02 12.84
C SER A 431 -5.79 15.08 11.89
N SER A 432 -5.44 14.69 10.66
CA SER A 432 -5.04 15.58 9.57
C SER A 432 -6.16 16.52 9.07
N VAL A 433 -7.44 16.18 9.29
CA VAL A 433 -8.56 17.01 8.82
C VAL A 433 -8.84 18.16 9.79
N THR A 434 -8.64 19.39 9.33
CA THR A 434 -8.83 20.62 10.12
C THR A 434 -10.14 21.36 9.84
N SER A 435 -10.87 20.97 8.79
CA SER A 435 -12.15 21.58 8.39
C SER A 435 -13.07 20.60 7.70
N VAL A 436 -14.39 20.73 7.93
CA VAL A 436 -15.42 19.94 7.25
C VAL A 436 -16.29 20.87 6.40
N GLY A 437 -16.47 20.52 5.12
CA GLY A 437 -17.28 21.30 4.16
C GLY A 437 -18.78 21.26 4.45
N SER A 438 -19.54 22.20 3.86
CA SER A 438 -21.00 22.23 3.99
C SER A 438 -21.64 20.94 3.46
N TYR A 439 -22.63 20.42 4.19
CA TYR A 439 -23.38 19.20 3.86
C TYR A 439 -22.54 17.90 3.73
N ALA A 440 -21.28 17.88 4.21
CA ALA A 440 -20.35 16.76 4.00
C ALA A 440 -20.83 15.39 4.50
N PHE A 441 -21.76 15.35 5.47
CA PHE A 441 -22.39 14.13 5.97
C PHE A 441 -23.93 14.19 5.87
N LYS A 442 -24.50 15.06 5.02
CA LYS A 442 -25.95 15.18 4.83
C LYS A 442 -26.56 13.81 4.50
N GLU A 443 -27.67 13.48 5.15
CA GLU A 443 -28.46 12.24 4.97
C GLU A 443 -27.66 10.94 5.21
N CYS A 444 -26.51 11.01 5.89
CA CYS A 444 -25.65 9.86 6.11
C CYS A 444 -26.16 8.92 7.19
N SER A 445 -25.92 7.63 6.99
CA SER A 445 -26.40 6.54 7.85
C SER A 445 -25.46 6.18 9.02
N ILE A 446 -24.45 7.00 9.31
CA ILE A 446 -23.59 6.83 10.48
C ILE A 446 -24.33 7.23 11.77
N GLU A 447 -24.16 6.43 12.81
CA GLU A 447 -24.85 6.55 14.10
C GLU A 447 -24.01 7.29 15.14
N ARG A 448 -22.68 7.14 15.05
CA ARG A 448 -21.71 7.78 15.95
C ARG A 448 -20.60 8.44 15.14
N PHE A 449 -20.51 9.77 15.22
CA PHE A 449 -19.42 10.52 14.61
C PHE A 449 -18.45 11.02 15.67
N VAL A 450 -17.15 10.79 15.46
CA VAL A 450 -16.07 11.30 16.30
C VAL A 450 -15.23 12.26 15.46
N PHE A 451 -15.24 13.55 15.82
CA PHE A 451 -14.34 14.55 15.23
C PHE A 451 -12.89 14.34 15.75
N SER A 452 -11.93 14.96 15.06
CA SER A 452 -10.61 15.22 15.63
C SER A 452 -10.59 16.56 16.36
N ASP A 453 -9.76 16.69 17.41
CA ASP A 453 -9.62 17.93 18.19
C ASP A 453 -9.05 19.11 17.38
N HIS A 454 -8.55 18.84 16.17
CA HIS A 454 -7.98 19.81 15.24
C HIS A 454 -9.00 20.45 14.29
N VAL A 455 -10.28 20.02 14.31
CA VAL A 455 -11.33 20.65 13.49
C VAL A 455 -11.68 22.03 14.06
N ALA A 456 -11.22 23.07 13.36
CA ALA A 456 -11.46 24.47 13.72
C ALA A 456 -12.65 25.10 12.96
N LYS A 457 -13.14 24.46 11.89
CA LYS A 457 -14.19 25.00 11.00
C LYS A 457 -15.15 23.91 10.53
N LEU A 458 -16.44 24.19 10.59
CA LEU A 458 -17.53 23.42 10.00
C LEU A 458 -18.30 24.29 9.00
N GLY A 459 -18.81 23.68 7.93
CA GLY A 459 -19.73 24.33 6.98
C GLY A 459 -21.20 24.31 7.44
N THR A 460 -22.09 24.78 6.57
CA THR A 460 -23.55 24.74 6.79
C THR A 460 -24.07 23.31 6.68
N GLY A 461 -25.03 22.92 7.52
CA GLY A 461 -25.81 21.68 7.34
C GLY A 461 -25.00 20.37 7.36
N VAL A 462 -23.84 20.34 8.03
CA VAL A 462 -22.85 19.25 7.96
C VAL A 462 -23.45 17.86 8.19
N PHE A 463 -24.37 17.69 9.14
CA PHE A 463 -25.10 16.45 9.41
C PHE A 463 -26.60 16.55 9.10
N MET A 464 -27.06 17.49 8.26
CA MET A 464 -28.49 17.66 7.96
C MET A 464 -29.16 16.33 7.59
N ASN A 465 -30.27 15.99 8.25
CA ASN A 465 -31.03 14.74 8.12
C ASN A 465 -30.23 13.44 8.38
N SER A 466 -29.14 13.47 9.15
CA SER A 466 -28.33 12.27 9.44
C SER A 466 -28.90 11.39 10.55
N LYS A 467 -28.36 10.17 10.66
CA LYS A 467 -28.67 9.20 11.73
C LYS A 467 -27.77 9.32 12.97
N VAL A 468 -27.02 10.43 13.12
CA VAL A 468 -26.18 10.64 14.30
C VAL A 468 -27.03 10.67 15.57
N ARG A 469 -26.66 9.84 16.54
CA ARG A 469 -27.34 9.70 17.83
C ARG A 469 -26.67 10.51 18.94
N ASP A 470 -25.34 10.45 18.97
CA ASP A 470 -24.51 11.04 20.01
C ASP A 470 -23.33 11.76 19.35
N VAL A 471 -23.12 13.04 19.65
CA VAL A 471 -22.04 13.85 19.05
C VAL A 471 -21.29 14.66 20.11
N THR A 472 -19.97 14.64 20.04
CA THR A 472 -19.07 15.51 20.83
C THR A 472 -18.38 16.46 19.86
N MET A 473 -18.62 17.76 20.01
CA MET A 473 -18.04 18.79 19.13
C MET A 473 -16.55 18.99 19.43
N PRO A 474 -15.73 19.44 18.46
CA PRO A 474 -14.32 19.72 18.70
C PRO A 474 -14.12 20.81 19.75
N GLU A 475 -13.19 20.61 20.69
CA GLU A 475 -12.90 21.58 21.76
C GLU A 475 -12.34 22.94 21.25
N ALA A 476 -11.87 22.97 20.00
CA ALA A 476 -11.45 24.19 19.32
C ALA A 476 -12.60 25.00 18.67
N LEU A 477 -13.80 24.43 18.56
CA LEU A 477 -14.88 24.98 17.73
C LEU A 477 -15.63 26.12 18.44
N ARG A 478 -15.58 27.32 17.86
CA ARG A 478 -16.27 28.52 18.39
C ARG A 478 -17.71 28.69 17.89
N LEU A 479 -18.04 28.08 16.75
CA LEU A 479 -19.32 28.24 16.06
C LEU A 479 -19.91 26.85 15.75
N VAL A 480 -21.17 26.62 16.15
CA VAL A 480 -22.02 25.57 15.58
C VAL A 480 -22.82 26.19 14.43
N PRO A 481 -22.49 25.90 13.15
CA PRO A 481 -23.09 26.60 12.00
C PRO A 481 -24.59 26.35 11.79
N THR A 482 -25.17 27.14 10.89
CA THR A 482 -26.56 27.04 10.48
C THR A 482 -26.90 25.61 10.06
N ALA A 483 -28.04 25.11 10.52
CA ALA A 483 -28.59 23.79 10.19
C ALA A 483 -27.70 22.57 10.51
N THR A 484 -26.63 22.71 11.31
CA THR A 484 -25.59 21.66 11.49
C THR A 484 -26.16 20.25 11.70
N PHE A 485 -27.17 20.09 12.55
CA PHE A 485 -27.87 18.83 12.81
C PHE A 485 -29.35 18.87 12.43
N GLN A 486 -29.82 19.85 11.64
CA GLN A 486 -31.23 20.00 11.28
C GLN A 486 -31.80 18.67 10.75
N GLY A 487 -32.90 18.19 11.35
CA GLY A 487 -33.56 16.94 10.96
C GLY A 487 -32.86 15.65 11.42
N CYS A 488 -31.86 15.71 12.31
CA CYS A 488 -31.26 14.51 12.91
C CYS A 488 -32.23 13.85 13.91
N ALA A 489 -33.24 13.15 13.38
CA ALA A 489 -34.34 12.54 14.14
C ALA A 489 -33.93 11.41 15.12
N GLN A 490 -32.63 11.15 15.27
CA GLN A 490 -32.05 10.19 16.24
C GLN A 490 -31.11 10.86 17.25
N LEU A 491 -30.78 12.15 17.10
CA LEU A 491 -29.82 12.87 17.94
C LEU A 491 -30.39 13.11 19.34
N GLN A 492 -29.82 12.44 20.34
CA GLN A 492 -30.25 12.48 21.74
C GLN A 492 -29.26 13.24 22.63
N VAL A 493 -27.95 13.09 22.38
CA VAL A 493 -26.90 13.68 23.23
C VAL A 493 -25.93 14.52 22.41
N VAL A 494 -25.73 15.76 22.83
CA VAL A 494 -24.76 16.70 22.24
C VAL A 494 -23.83 17.22 23.34
N ARG A 495 -22.53 17.29 23.04
CA ARG A 495 -21.51 17.90 23.91
C ARG A 495 -20.83 19.06 23.19
N LEU A 496 -20.96 20.26 23.74
CA LEU A 496 -20.38 21.51 23.22
C LEU A 496 -19.14 21.88 24.03
N GLY A 497 -17.99 21.96 23.35
CA GLY A 497 -16.69 22.26 23.97
C GLY A 497 -16.61 23.65 24.62
N SER A 498 -15.61 23.87 25.46
CA SER A 498 -15.51 25.03 26.35
C SER A 498 -15.34 26.37 25.64
N LYS A 499 -14.94 26.34 24.35
CA LYS A 499 -14.78 27.50 23.47
C LYS A 499 -16.00 27.81 22.60
N THR A 500 -17.12 27.12 22.78
CA THR A 500 -18.35 27.40 22.01
C THR A 500 -18.85 28.81 22.33
N GLU A 501 -19.01 29.66 21.30
CA GLU A 501 -19.42 31.06 21.44
C GLU A 501 -20.74 31.38 20.73
N LEU A 502 -21.09 30.68 19.65
CA LEU A 502 -22.31 30.90 18.88
C LEU A 502 -22.93 29.58 18.39
N ILE A 503 -24.24 29.45 18.57
CA ILE A 503 -25.10 28.43 17.97
C ILE A 503 -26.04 29.12 16.99
N SER A 504 -25.88 28.83 15.70
CA SER A 504 -26.65 29.45 14.61
C SER A 504 -28.08 28.90 14.48
N ASP A 505 -28.87 29.58 13.65
CA ASP A 505 -30.22 29.18 13.26
C ASP A 505 -30.33 27.74 12.76
N TYR A 506 -31.41 27.07 13.13
CA TYR A 506 -31.74 25.68 12.81
C TYR A 506 -30.70 24.63 13.25
N ALA A 507 -29.66 24.98 14.01
CA ALA A 507 -28.53 24.09 14.33
C ALA A 507 -28.94 22.73 14.92
N PHE A 508 -30.01 22.69 15.71
CA PHE A 508 -30.61 21.50 16.32
C PHE A 508 -32.12 21.38 16.02
N THR A 509 -32.58 21.95 14.90
CA THR A 509 -34.00 21.86 14.52
C THR A 509 -34.42 20.40 14.30
N ASP A 510 -35.58 20.05 14.84
CA ASP A 510 -36.16 18.70 14.83
C ASP A 510 -35.23 17.59 15.38
N CYS A 511 -34.31 17.94 16.30
CA CYS A 511 -33.50 16.99 17.06
C CYS A 511 -34.16 16.62 18.40
N PRO A 512 -34.40 15.33 18.70
CA PRO A 512 -35.02 14.88 19.95
C PRO A 512 -34.02 14.80 21.12
N LEU A 513 -33.37 15.94 21.43
CA LEU A 513 -32.33 16.01 22.46
C LEU A 513 -32.88 15.70 23.86
N THR A 514 -32.26 14.73 24.55
CA THR A 514 -32.52 14.44 25.96
C THR A 514 -31.52 15.14 26.87
N ASP A 515 -30.27 15.30 26.42
CA ASP A 515 -29.17 15.81 27.21
C ASP A 515 -28.21 16.67 26.37
N LEU A 516 -28.11 17.96 26.71
CA LEU A 516 -27.19 18.92 26.11
C LEU A 516 -26.12 19.31 27.14
N TYR A 517 -24.88 18.92 26.90
CA TYR A 517 -23.74 19.26 27.74
C TYR A 517 -23.02 20.46 27.14
N VAL A 518 -22.76 21.48 27.96
CA VAL A 518 -22.13 22.73 27.53
C VAL A 518 -20.97 23.05 28.47
N GLU A 519 -19.74 22.90 28.00
CA GLU A 519 -18.54 23.10 28.83
C GLU A 519 -18.13 24.59 28.92
N ALA A 520 -18.77 25.46 28.12
CA ALA A 520 -18.52 26.89 28.11
C ALA A 520 -18.86 27.56 29.45
N ARG A 521 -17.92 28.37 29.96
CA ARG A 521 -18.07 29.08 31.26
C ARG A 521 -19.01 30.28 31.22
N MET A 522 -19.33 30.74 30.02
CA MET A 522 -20.33 31.76 29.71
C MET A 522 -21.33 31.13 28.74
N PRO A 523 -22.63 31.47 28.79
CA PRO A 523 -23.59 30.97 27.82
C PRO A 523 -23.21 31.38 26.39
N PRO A 524 -23.09 30.44 25.43
CA PRO A 524 -22.92 30.78 24.02
C PRO A 524 -24.09 31.63 23.52
N VAL A 525 -23.89 32.51 22.55
CA VAL A 525 -24.98 33.19 21.86
C VAL A 525 -25.83 32.12 21.17
N CYS A 526 -27.14 32.10 21.42
CA CYS A 526 -28.07 31.16 20.83
C CYS A 526 -29.03 31.92 19.91
N GLN A 527 -29.04 31.61 18.61
CA GLN A 527 -29.99 32.23 17.70
C GLN A 527 -31.43 31.75 17.99
N PRO A 528 -32.47 32.59 17.73
CA PRO A 528 -33.86 32.27 18.11
C PRO A 528 -34.41 30.96 17.53
N THR A 529 -33.94 30.52 16.37
CA THR A 529 -34.41 29.27 15.73
C THR A 529 -33.50 28.07 15.96
N ALA A 530 -32.40 28.21 16.73
CA ALA A 530 -31.38 27.16 16.89
C ALA A 530 -31.94 25.82 17.41
N PHE A 531 -33.00 25.87 18.22
CA PHE A 531 -33.71 24.71 18.79
C PHE A 531 -35.20 24.67 18.36
N ALA A 532 -35.55 25.21 17.19
CA ALA A 532 -36.94 25.19 16.72
C ALA A 532 -37.40 23.76 16.38
N THR A 533 -38.54 23.33 16.90
CA THR A 533 -39.07 21.96 16.74
C THR A 533 -40.51 21.96 16.22
N LEU A 534 -40.82 21.09 15.25
CA LEU A 534 -42.17 20.77 14.80
C LEU A 534 -42.91 19.78 15.71
N GLY A 535 -42.20 19.15 16.66
CA GLY A 535 -42.69 18.07 17.52
C GLY A 535 -42.66 18.39 19.02
N ALA A 536 -42.04 17.50 19.81
CA ALA A 536 -41.96 17.65 21.26
C ALA A 536 -41.09 18.85 21.67
N ASP A 537 -41.55 19.61 22.67
CA ASP A 537 -40.86 20.78 23.23
C ASP A 537 -39.50 20.37 23.87
N VAL A 538 -38.42 20.54 23.11
CA VAL A 538 -37.05 20.25 23.54
C VAL A 538 -36.60 21.17 24.67
N LEU A 539 -37.11 22.41 24.73
CA LEU A 539 -36.80 23.39 25.76
C LEU A 539 -37.44 22.99 27.11
N ALA A 540 -38.58 22.28 27.07
CA ALA A 540 -39.20 21.70 28.26
C ALA A 540 -38.59 20.39 28.74
N SER A 541 -38.02 19.59 27.85
CA SER A 541 -37.71 18.18 28.11
C SER A 541 -36.21 17.87 28.19
N CYS A 542 -35.37 18.57 27.43
CA CYS A 542 -33.91 18.40 27.47
C CYS A 542 -33.34 18.84 28.83
N ARG A 543 -32.36 18.08 29.33
CA ARG A 543 -31.47 18.48 30.43
C ARG A 543 -30.30 19.26 29.87
N VAL A 544 -30.08 20.48 30.35
CA VAL A 544 -28.91 21.28 29.99
C VAL A 544 -27.90 21.22 31.12
N HIS A 545 -26.81 20.48 30.91
CA HIS A 545 -25.70 20.31 31.85
C HIS A 545 -24.69 21.43 31.62
N VAL A 546 -24.48 22.29 32.62
CA VAL A 546 -23.54 23.42 32.55
C VAL A 546 -22.53 23.37 33.70
N PRO A 547 -21.37 24.04 33.60
CA PRO A 547 -20.29 23.85 34.55
C PRO A 547 -20.69 24.31 35.95
N LYS A 548 -20.23 23.60 36.99
CA LYS A 548 -20.45 23.90 38.41
C LYS A 548 -20.44 25.41 38.72
N GLY A 549 -21.56 25.89 39.26
CA GLY A 549 -21.76 27.30 39.61
C GLY A 549 -22.22 28.22 38.47
N ARG A 550 -22.46 27.71 37.24
CA ARG A 550 -22.89 28.51 36.08
C ARG A 550 -24.38 28.48 35.76
N ALA A 551 -25.18 27.59 36.35
CA ALA A 551 -26.61 27.50 36.07
C ALA A 551 -27.37 28.84 36.20
N ASN A 552 -26.99 29.73 37.11
CA ASN A 552 -27.65 31.03 37.28
C ASN A 552 -27.38 32.00 36.12
N ILE A 553 -26.19 31.99 35.50
CA ILE A 553 -25.91 32.85 34.34
C ILE A 553 -26.55 32.31 33.06
N TYR A 554 -26.65 30.97 32.90
CA TYR A 554 -27.43 30.36 31.83
C TYR A 554 -28.93 30.67 31.97
N LYS A 555 -29.52 30.55 33.17
CA LYS A 555 -30.93 30.91 33.44
C LYS A 555 -31.25 32.40 33.26
N ALA A 556 -30.24 33.27 33.25
CA ALA A 556 -30.38 34.71 33.00
C ALA A 556 -30.07 35.13 31.55
N SER A 557 -29.54 34.24 30.72
CA SER A 557 -29.20 34.54 29.32
C SER A 557 -30.40 34.35 28.41
N GLU A 558 -30.53 35.23 27.41
CA GLU A 558 -31.45 35.05 26.29
C GLU A 558 -31.16 33.72 25.56
N GLY A 559 -32.23 33.10 25.03
CA GLY A 559 -32.21 31.76 24.43
C GLY A 559 -32.13 30.63 25.48
N TRP A 560 -31.12 30.67 26.37
CA TRP A 560 -30.92 29.65 27.39
C TRP A 560 -31.97 29.67 28.49
N ASN A 561 -32.48 30.86 28.86
CA ASN A 561 -33.57 31.04 29.82
C ASN A 561 -34.89 30.33 29.43
N LEU A 562 -35.03 29.85 28.19
CA LEU A 562 -36.17 29.06 27.73
C LEU A 562 -36.12 27.61 28.21
N PHE A 563 -34.92 27.08 28.53
CA PHE A 563 -34.75 25.68 28.97
C PHE A 563 -35.18 25.48 30.42
N LYS A 564 -36.17 24.60 30.64
CA LYS A 564 -36.74 24.35 31.98
C LYS A 564 -35.79 23.60 32.91
N ASN A 565 -34.89 22.77 32.37
CA ASN A 565 -34.04 21.84 33.14
C ASN A 565 -32.53 22.15 33.03
N ILE A 566 -32.12 23.41 33.27
CA ILE A 566 -30.69 23.75 33.43
C ILE A 566 -30.20 23.28 34.82
N ILE A 567 -29.22 22.36 34.80
CA ILE A 567 -28.61 21.68 35.95
C ILE A 567 -27.08 21.83 35.94
N THR A 568 -26.42 21.52 37.06
CA THR A 568 -24.95 21.56 37.18
C THR A 568 -24.39 20.20 37.54
N ASP A 569 -23.32 19.83 36.84
CA ASP A 569 -22.40 18.75 37.21
C ASP A 569 -21.17 19.34 37.95
#